data_AF-A0A714R673-F1
#
_entry.id   AF-A0A714R673-F1
#
_cell.length_a   1.000
_cell.length_b   1.000
_cell.length_c   1.000
_cell.angle_alpha   90.00
_cell.angle_beta   90.00
_cell.angle_gamma   90.00
#
_symmetry.space_group_name_H-M   'P 1'
#
loop_
_entity.id
_entity.type
_entity.pdbx_description
1 polymer ?
#
loop_
_entity_poly.entity_id
_entity_poly.type
_entity_poly.pdbx_seq_one_letter_code
_entity_poly.pdbx_strand_id
1 'polypeptide(L)'
;MKSKIHSSGTSGTKRVLKTDIALPLLCWVFTSPFSNWTDKFFTGTEVPEGSLPGLEQAPEAIFRFVLNDEGFDVGFDAVGMDLCCFSIPLSTMPTKNLDDEETLSRLTGDVIHGVLLSLPEYIEMPDRLVYQLTDEVMAFNSHCGNGILHGWTTAQELWRNEILPRTTILMQQTSVIH
;
A
#
# COMPACT_ATOMS: atom_id res chain seq x y z
N MET A 1 -44.87 27.38 -12.73
CA MET A 1 -44.46 26.32 -11.78
C MET A 1 -43.78 25.19 -12.51
N LYS A 2 -42.46 25.03 -12.33
CA LYS A 2 -41.80 23.73 -12.10
C LYS A 2 -40.43 24.01 -11.51
N SER A 3 -40.19 23.38 -10.37
CA SER A 3 -39.10 23.61 -9.43
C SER A 3 -37.78 23.07 -9.96
N LYS A 4 -36.71 23.75 -9.54
CA LYS A 4 -35.30 23.34 -9.54
C LYS A 4 -35.10 21.91 -9.05
N ILE A 5 -34.13 21.21 -9.64
CA ILE A 5 -33.27 20.27 -8.92
C ILE A 5 -31.85 20.76 -9.14
N HIS A 6 -31.31 21.49 -8.17
CA HIS A 6 -29.88 21.61 -8.00
C HIS A 6 -29.41 20.29 -7.40
N SER A 7 -28.72 19.44 -8.18
CA SER A 7 -27.87 18.40 -7.60
C SER A 7 -26.51 19.01 -7.31
N SER A 8 -26.43 19.90 -6.30
CA SER A 8 -25.14 20.16 -5.65
C SER A 8 -24.85 18.93 -4.80
N GLY A 9 -24.18 17.94 -5.39
CA GLY A 9 -23.55 16.87 -4.62
C GLY A 9 -22.53 17.55 -3.72
N THR A 10 -22.79 17.56 -2.41
CA THR A 10 -21.78 17.88 -1.41
C THR A 10 -20.66 16.87 -1.60
N SER A 11 -19.58 17.28 -2.27
CA SER A 11 -18.32 16.53 -2.31
C SER A 11 -17.72 16.61 -0.91
N GLY A 12 -18.23 15.80 0.01
CA GLY A 12 -17.70 15.69 1.36
C GLY A 12 -16.30 15.08 1.32
N THR A 13 -15.41 15.63 2.14
CA THR A 13 -14.20 14.93 2.56
C THR A 13 -14.46 14.32 3.92
N LYS A 14 -13.92 13.12 4.16
CA LYS A 14 -13.92 12.45 5.45
C LYS A 14 -12.50 12.25 5.91
N ARG A 15 -12.29 12.42 7.21
CA ARG A 15 -11.09 11.95 7.86
C ARG A 15 -11.10 10.44 7.94
N VAL A 16 -10.13 9.80 7.32
CA VAL A 16 -9.93 8.34 7.34
C VAL A 16 -8.66 8.04 8.12
N LEU A 17 -8.72 7.09 9.04
CA LEU A 17 -7.58 6.71 9.87
C LEU A 17 -6.65 5.76 9.10
N LYS A 18 -5.38 5.75 9.49
CA LYS A 18 -4.35 4.86 8.96
C LYS A 18 -4.78 3.40 8.84
N THR A 19 -5.42 2.85 9.87
CA THR A 19 -5.87 1.46 9.90
C THR A 19 -6.96 1.17 8.85
N ASP A 20 -7.81 2.17 8.60
CA ASP A 20 -8.91 2.09 7.64
C ASP A 20 -8.41 2.21 6.18
N ILE A 21 -7.16 2.65 5.98
CA ILE A 21 -6.48 2.69 4.68
C ILE A 21 -5.57 1.47 4.51
N ALA A 22 -4.81 1.13 5.55
CA ALA A 22 -3.83 0.05 5.53
C ALA A 22 -4.50 -1.30 5.23
N LEU A 23 -5.64 -1.61 5.86
CA LEU A 23 -6.31 -2.89 5.64
C LEU A 23 -6.77 -3.06 4.18
N PRO A 24 -7.55 -2.13 3.58
CA PRO A 24 -7.92 -2.24 2.17
C PRO A 24 -6.73 -2.30 1.20
N LEU A 25 -5.69 -1.48 1.44
CA LEU A 25 -4.49 -1.48 0.59
C LEU A 25 -3.78 -2.83 0.64
N LEU A 26 -3.64 -3.41 1.84
CA LEU A 26 -3.00 -4.71 1.99
C LEU A 26 -3.89 -5.86 1.52
N CYS A 27 -5.21 -5.73 1.59
CA CYS A 27 -6.13 -6.62 0.89
C CYS A 27 -5.82 -6.63 -0.62
N TRP A 28 -5.70 -5.45 -1.25
CA TRP A 28 -5.38 -5.33 -2.67
C TRP A 28 -4.00 -5.90 -3.02
N VAL A 29 -2.98 -5.68 -2.20
CA VAL A 29 -1.63 -6.25 -2.40
C VAL A 29 -1.66 -7.79 -2.41
N PHE A 30 -2.50 -8.40 -1.57
CA PHE A 30 -2.60 -9.85 -1.42
C PHE A 30 -3.49 -10.53 -2.48
N THR A 31 -4.41 -9.80 -3.12
CA THR A 31 -5.31 -10.32 -4.16
C THR A 31 -4.84 -9.99 -5.58
N SER A 32 -4.12 -8.89 -5.75
CA SER A 32 -3.59 -8.50 -7.05
C SER A 32 -2.52 -9.48 -7.53
N PRO A 33 -2.46 -9.79 -8.84
CA PRO A 33 -1.28 -10.41 -9.43
C PRO A 33 -0.03 -9.67 -9.01
N PHE A 34 1.00 -10.38 -8.53
CA PHE A 34 2.21 -9.75 -7.99
C PHE A 34 2.84 -8.73 -8.94
N SER A 35 2.87 -9.02 -10.24
CA SER A 35 3.37 -8.11 -11.28
C SER A 35 2.65 -6.76 -11.33
N ASN A 36 1.41 -6.65 -10.83
CA ASN A 36 0.68 -5.38 -10.79
C ASN A 36 1.36 -4.33 -9.92
N TRP A 37 2.18 -4.74 -8.95
CA TRP A 37 2.89 -3.83 -8.07
C TRP A 37 4.40 -4.07 -8.05
N THR A 38 4.88 -5.32 -8.21
CA THR A 38 6.31 -5.63 -8.19
C THR A 38 7.07 -5.11 -9.41
N ASP A 39 6.39 -4.82 -10.52
CA ASP A 39 7.04 -4.36 -11.77
C ASP A 39 6.93 -2.85 -11.95
N LYS A 40 6.19 -2.17 -11.05
CA LYS A 40 5.89 -0.73 -11.13
C LYS A 40 6.70 0.12 -10.17
N PHE A 41 7.60 -0.48 -9.39
CA PHE A 41 8.57 0.29 -8.61
C PHE A 41 9.47 1.10 -9.56
N PHE A 42 10.04 2.17 -9.03
CA PHE A 42 11.02 2.97 -9.74
C PHE A 42 12.26 3.16 -8.88
N THR A 43 13.41 3.39 -9.50
CA THR A 43 14.66 3.64 -8.79
C THR A 43 14.96 5.12 -8.80
N GLY A 44 15.28 5.70 -7.64
CA GLY A 44 15.76 7.09 -7.55
C GLY A 44 17.22 7.20 -7.96
N THR A 45 17.56 7.03 -9.24
CA THR A 45 18.91 7.31 -9.75
C THR A 45 18.97 8.74 -10.31
N GLU A 46 18.88 9.72 -9.42
CA GLU A 46 19.44 11.06 -9.64
C GLU A 46 20.23 11.44 -8.39
N VAL A 47 21.33 10.72 -8.14
CA VAL A 47 22.38 11.23 -7.25
C VAL A 47 23.00 12.41 -8.00
N PRO A 48 22.96 13.64 -7.48
CA PRO A 48 23.69 14.75 -8.11
C PRO A 48 25.16 14.34 -8.23
N GLU A 49 25.74 14.47 -9.42
CA GLU A 49 27.18 14.28 -9.64
C GLU A 49 27.95 15.19 -8.65
N GLY A 50 28.36 14.65 -7.51
CA GLY A 50 28.97 15.46 -6.45
C GLY A 50 29.03 14.85 -5.05
N SER A 51 28.39 13.71 -4.76
CA SER A 51 28.53 13.05 -3.46
C SER A 51 29.88 12.34 -3.31
N LEU A 52 30.52 12.59 -2.16
CA LEU A 52 31.85 12.11 -1.74
C LEU A 52 32.10 10.62 -2.03
N PRO A 53 33.33 10.23 -2.43
CA PRO A 53 33.68 8.83 -2.66
C PRO A 53 33.67 8.08 -1.32
N GLY A 54 32.73 7.14 -1.13
CA GLY A 54 32.71 6.23 0.03
C GLY A 54 31.34 5.81 0.55
N LEU A 55 30.24 6.41 0.10
CA LEU A 55 28.88 5.96 0.40
C LEU A 55 28.13 5.75 -0.92
N GLU A 56 28.40 4.63 -1.59
CA GLU A 56 27.43 4.11 -2.56
C GLU A 56 26.17 3.76 -1.77
N GLN A 57 25.15 4.63 -1.81
CA GLN A 57 23.83 4.24 -1.33
C GLN A 57 23.41 3.03 -2.15
N ALA A 58 23.11 1.93 -1.46
CA ALA A 58 22.64 0.73 -2.13
C ALA A 58 21.42 1.12 -2.98
N PRO A 59 21.31 0.63 -4.22
CA PRO A 59 20.18 0.97 -5.07
C PRO A 59 18.87 0.60 -4.38
N GLU A 60 17.87 1.47 -4.47
CA GLU A 60 16.59 1.31 -3.79
C GLU A 60 15.44 1.18 -4.80
N ALA A 61 14.49 0.31 -4.49
CA ALA A 61 13.21 0.21 -5.17
C ALA A 61 12.17 1.05 -4.42
N ILE A 62 11.60 2.05 -5.10
CA ILE A 62 10.63 2.98 -4.54
C ILE A 62 9.22 2.54 -4.94
N PHE A 63 8.35 2.38 -3.94
CA PHE A 63 6.94 2.11 -4.09
C PHE A 63 6.13 3.35 -3.71
N ARG A 64 5.27 3.80 -4.62
CA ARG A 64 4.34 4.91 -4.41
C ARG A 64 2.93 4.41 -4.64
N PHE A 65 2.13 4.32 -3.58
CA PHE A 65 0.74 3.85 -3.65
C PHE A 65 -0.22 5.02 -3.70
N VAL A 66 -1.18 4.93 -4.61
CA VAL A 66 -2.24 5.92 -4.81
C VAL A 66 -3.61 5.25 -4.80
N LEU A 67 -4.65 6.04 -4.56
CA LEU A 67 -6.05 5.64 -4.69
C LEU A 67 -6.79 6.55 -5.67
N ASN A 68 -7.49 5.96 -6.62
CA ASN A 68 -8.33 6.67 -7.58
C ASN A 68 -9.72 6.04 -7.68
N ASP A 69 -10.53 6.47 -8.65
CA ASP A 69 -11.91 5.99 -8.82
C ASP A 69 -12.01 4.54 -9.32
N GLU A 70 -10.90 3.96 -9.77
CA GLU A 70 -10.79 2.56 -10.23
C GLU A 70 -10.16 1.63 -9.18
N GLY A 71 -9.79 2.16 -8.01
CA GLY A 71 -9.16 1.42 -6.93
C GLY A 71 -7.70 1.84 -6.69
N PHE A 72 -6.91 0.92 -6.14
CA PHE A 72 -5.50 1.16 -5.86
C PHE A 72 -4.63 1.05 -7.11
N ASP A 73 -3.60 1.89 -7.18
CA ASP A 73 -2.54 1.79 -8.17
C ASP A 73 -1.18 2.14 -7.53
N VAL A 74 -0.10 1.83 -8.25
CA VAL A 74 1.27 2.01 -7.77
C VAL A 74 2.20 2.42 -8.90
N GLY A 75 3.15 3.28 -8.58
CA GLY A 75 4.25 3.66 -9.48
C GLY A 75 4.48 5.16 -9.58
N PHE A 76 5.52 5.53 -10.32
CA PHE A 76 5.94 6.92 -10.49
C PHE A 76 4.82 7.77 -11.12
N ASP A 77 4.27 7.31 -12.24
CA ASP A 77 3.23 8.00 -13.00
C ASP A 77 1.79 7.65 -12.57
N ALA A 78 1.62 6.92 -11.46
CA ALA A 78 0.29 6.50 -11.01
C ALA A 78 -0.59 7.71 -10.67
N VAL A 79 -1.79 7.76 -11.26
CA VAL A 79 -2.71 8.90 -11.10
C VAL A 79 -3.70 8.59 -10.00
N GLY A 80 -3.73 9.45 -8.98
CA GLY A 80 -4.64 9.29 -7.85
C GLY A 80 -4.24 10.15 -6.66
N MET A 81 -4.95 9.97 -5.56
CA MET A 81 -4.58 10.53 -4.27
C MET A 81 -3.42 9.74 -3.68
N ASP A 82 -2.31 10.43 -3.39
CA ASP A 82 -1.16 9.84 -2.70
C ASP A 82 -1.52 9.32 -1.31
N LEU A 83 -1.20 8.05 -1.06
CA LEU A 83 -1.40 7.42 0.25
C LEU A 83 -0.08 7.32 1.01
N CYS A 84 0.92 6.70 0.38
CA CYS A 84 2.24 6.52 0.96
C CYS A 84 3.30 6.29 -0.13
N CYS A 85 4.54 6.59 0.22
CA CYS A 85 5.71 6.36 -0.62
C CYS A 85 6.86 5.89 0.27
N PHE A 86 7.55 4.82 -0.11
CA PHE A 86 8.69 4.29 0.64
C PHE A 86 9.65 3.54 -0.27
N SER A 87 10.88 3.37 0.20
CA SER A 87 11.89 2.56 -0.45
C SER A 87 12.16 1.26 0.29
N ILE A 88 12.54 0.24 -0.48
CA ILE A 88 13.14 -0.99 0.01
C ILE A 88 14.46 -1.24 -0.75
N PRO A 89 15.44 -1.94 -0.15
CA PRO A 89 16.69 -2.23 -0.84
C PRO A 89 16.43 -3.02 -2.12
N LEU A 90 17.01 -2.63 -3.26
CA LEU A 90 16.79 -3.32 -4.54
C LEU A 90 17.23 -4.80 -4.48
N SER A 91 18.13 -5.15 -3.56
CA SER A 91 18.53 -6.53 -3.28
C SER A 91 17.41 -7.43 -2.75
N THR A 92 16.31 -6.86 -2.24
CA THR A 92 15.13 -7.64 -1.80
C THR A 92 14.13 -7.87 -2.94
N MET A 93 14.29 -7.20 -4.08
CA MET A 93 13.43 -7.39 -5.24
C MET A 93 13.68 -8.75 -5.90
N PRO A 94 12.62 -9.43 -6.36
CA PRO A 94 12.75 -10.71 -7.05
C PRO A 94 13.53 -10.53 -8.35
N THR A 95 14.54 -11.37 -8.56
CA THR A 95 15.19 -11.49 -9.87
C THR A 95 14.36 -12.40 -10.77
N LYS A 96 14.41 -12.21 -12.10
CA LYS A 96 13.62 -12.96 -13.13
C LYS A 96 13.66 -14.50 -13.03
N ASN A 97 14.46 -15.07 -12.13
CA ASN A 97 14.69 -16.50 -11.95
C ASN A 97 14.25 -17.04 -10.57
N LEU A 98 13.27 -16.45 -9.91
CA LEU A 98 12.76 -16.99 -8.65
C LEU A 98 11.31 -17.46 -8.81
N ASP A 99 11.16 -18.75 -9.13
CA ASP A 99 10.29 -19.60 -8.32
C ASP A 99 10.68 -19.37 -6.86
N ASP A 100 9.72 -19.10 -5.97
CA ASP A 100 9.73 -19.40 -4.54
C ASP A 100 8.79 -18.43 -3.81
N GLU A 101 7.63 -18.95 -3.43
CA GLU A 101 6.63 -18.34 -2.53
C GLU A 101 7.28 -17.61 -1.33
N GLU A 102 8.43 -18.08 -0.84
CA GLU A 102 9.21 -17.44 0.22
C GLU A 102 9.69 -16.03 -0.15
N THR A 103 10.19 -15.82 -1.37
CA THR A 103 10.67 -14.50 -1.81
C THR A 103 9.51 -13.50 -1.90
N LEU A 104 8.37 -13.95 -2.42
CA LEU A 104 7.16 -13.14 -2.48
C LEU A 104 6.60 -12.86 -1.08
N SER A 105 6.63 -13.83 -0.17
CA SER A 105 6.22 -13.65 1.22
C SER A 105 7.11 -12.63 1.94
N ARG A 106 8.44 -12.70 1.74
CA ARG A 106 9.39 -11.71 2.28
C ARG A 106 9.13 -10.31 1.75
N LEU A 107 9.03 -10.15 0.43
CA LEU A 107 8.75 -8.85 -0.19
C LEU A 107 7.42 -8.28 0.28
N THR A 108 6.38 -9.13 0.37
CA THR A 108 5.08 -8.71 0.90
C THR A 108 5.19 -8.24 2.34
N GLY A 109 6.03 -8.92 3.16
CA GLY A 109 6.37 -8.47 4.51
C GLY A 109 7.01 -7.08 4.54
N ASP A 110 7.97 -6.81 3.67
CA ASP A 110 8.63 -5.50 3.56
C ASP A 110 7.65 -4.42 3.08
N VAL A 111 6.75 -4.74 2.15
CA VAL A 111 5.67 -3.85 1.70
C VAL A 111 4.70 -3.54 2.83
N ILE A 112 4.28 -4.53 3.63
CA ILE A 112 3.43 -4.29 4.80
C ILE A 112 4.12 -3.30 5.76
N HIS A 113 5.41 -3.51 6.04
CA HIS A 113 6.16 -2.59 6.90
C HIS A 113 6.26 -1.19 6.31
N GLY A 114 6.60 -1.06 5.02
CA GLY A 114 6.69 0.21 4.33
C GLY A 114 5.38 0.98 4.34
N VAL A 115 4.26 0.30 4.05
CA VAL A 115 2.90 0.85 4.12
C VAL A 115 2.58 1.33 5.53
N LEU A 116 2.79 0.48 6.55
CA LEU A 116 2.47 0.82 7.94
C LEU A 116 3.36 1.94 8.50
N LEU A 117 4.61 2.08 8.06
CA LEU A 117 5.48 3.17 8.49
C LEU A 117 5.16 4.49 7.78
N SER A 118 4.80 4.41 6.50
CA SER A 118 4.75 5.59 5.62
C SER A 118 3.34 6.15 5.45
N LEU A 119 2.30 5.37 5.75
CA LEU A 119 0.95 5.90 5.84
C LEU A 119 0.86 6.92 7.00
N PRO A 120 0.31 8.12 6.74
CA PRO A 120 0.02 9.08 7.79
C PRO A 120 -1.09 8.56 8.71
N GLU A 121 -1.13 9.05 9.95
CA GLU A 121 -2.10 8.61 10.96
C GLU A 121 -3.56 8.89 10.54
N TYR A 122 -3.79 9.92 9.74
CA TYR A 122 -5.07 10.17 9.09
C TYR A 122 -4.89 10.94 7.77
N ILE A 123 -5.86 10.79 6.88
CA ILE A 123 -5.96 11.49 5.60
C ILE A 123 -7.37 12.06 5.44
N GLU A 124 -7.48 13.30 4.96
CA GLU A 124 -8.77 13.87 4.53
C GLU A 124 -9.07 13.40 3.10
N MET A 125 -9.98 12.45 2.95
CA MET A 125 -10.26 11.75 1.71
C MET A 125 -11.64 12.10 1.15
N PRO A 126 -11.80 12.34 -0.16
CA PRO A 126 -13.12 12.50 -0.78
C PRO A 126 -14.01 11.27 -0.56
N ASP A 127 -15.30 11.49 -0.26
CA ASP A 127 -16.28 10.41 -0.01
C ASP A 127 -16.25 9.30 -1.06
N ARG A 128 -16.11 9.67 -2.34
CA ARG A 128 -16.01 8.74 -3.47
C ARG A 128 -14.87 7.71 -3.31
N LEU A 129 -13.73 8.13 -2.78
CA LEU A 129 -12.56 7.27 -2.58
C LEU A 129 -12.71 6.42 -1.31
N VAL A 130 -13.47 6.91 -0.31
CA VAL A 130 -13.80 6.10 0.87
C VAL A 130 -14.64 4.87 0.49
N TYR A 131 -15.49 4.97 -0.53
CA TYR A 131 -16.20 3.80 -1.07
C TYR A 131 -15.23 2.79 -1.68
N GLN A 132 -14.19 3.23 -2.38
CA GLN A 132 -13.18 2.33 -2.95
C GLN A 132 -12.45 1.52 -1.88
N LEU A 133 -12.13 2.13 -0.73
CA LEU A 133 -11.57 1.39 0.41
C LEU A 133 -12.49 0.27 0.89
N THR A 134 -13.81 0.51 0.87
CA THR A 134 -14.80 -0.49 1.31
C THR A 134 -14.94 -1.62 0.28
N ASP A 135 -14.95 -1.26 -1.01
CA ASP A 135 -15.09 -2.21 -2.10
C ASP A 135 -13.92 -3.19 -2.16
N GLU A 136 -12.69 -2.74 -1.89
CA GLU A 136 -11.50 -3.59 -1.86
C GLU A 136 -11.56 -4.65 -0.74
N VAL A 137 -12.08 -4.29 0.44
CA VAL A 137 -12.30 -5.25 1.53
C VAL A 137 -13.38 -6.27 1.15
N MET A 138 -14.44 -5.83 0.47
CA MET A 138 -15.49 -6.73 -0.01
C MET A 138 -14.96 -7.68 -1.10
N ALA A 139 -14.16 -7.16 -2.04
CA ALA A 139 -13.51 -7.94 -3.08
C ALA A 139 -12.63 -9.02 -2.47
N PHE A 140 -11.74 -8.67 -1.54
CA PHE A 140 -10.89 -9.62 -0.82
C PHE A 140 -11.69 -10.75 -0.17
N ASN A 141 -12.73 -10.40 0.60
CA ASN A 141 -13.58 -11.39 1.27
C ASN A 141 -14.30 -12.31 0.27
N SER A 142 -14.62 -11.82 -0.94
CA SER A 142 -15.29 -12.61 -1.97
C SER A 142 -14.40 -13.69 -2.61
N HIS A 143 -13.08 -13.54 -2.53
CA HIS A 143 -12.14 -14.55 -3.02
C HIS A 143 -12.13 -15.81 -2.14
N CYS A 144 -12.54 -15.72 -0.87
CA CYS A 144 -12.58 -16.83 0.08
C CYS A 144 -11.24 -17.63 0.13
N GLY A 145 -10.11 -16.93 0.12
CA GLY A 145 -8.77 -17.52 0.13
C GLY A 145 -8.23 -17.99 -1.22
N ASN A 146 -9.04 -17.98 -2.29
CA ASN A 146 -8.59 -18.38 -3.62
C ASN A 146 -7.71 -17.31 -4.27
N GLY A 147 -6.46 -17.69 -4.59
CA GLY A 147 -5.50 -16.78 -5.20
C GLY A 147 -4.94 -15.73 -4.24
N ILE A 148 -5.19 -15.87 -2.92
CA ILE A 148 -4.65 -15.00 -1.87
C ILE A 148 -3.41 -15.66 -1.28
N LEU A 149 -2.32 -14.89 -1.14
CA LEU A 149 -1.11 -15.36 -0.45
C LEU A 149 -1.46 -15.83 0.98
N HIS A 150 -1.02 -17.03 1.35
CA HIS A 150 -1.37 -17.74 2.60
C HIS A 150 -2.85 -18.15 2.77
N GLY A 151 -3.70 -17.92 1.76
CA GLY A 151 -5.06 -18.47 1.72
C GLY A 151 -6.05 -17.85 2.72
N TRP A 152 -5.80 -16.62 3.19
CA TRP A 152 -6.70 -15.94 4.13
C TRP A 152 -8.08 -15.72 3.53
N THR A 153 -9.11 -16.08 4.29
CA THR A 153 -10.50 -16.08 3.79
C THR A 153 -11.24 -14.78 4.07
N THR A 154 -10.75 -13.99 5.03
CA THR A 154 -11.33 -12.69 5.38
C THR A 154 -10.26 -11.64 5.63
N ALA A 155 -10.59 -10.37 5.37
CA ALA A 155 -9.76 -9.22 5.69
C ALA A 155 -9.42 -9.15 7.19
N GLN A 156 -10.31 -9.66 8.05
CA GLN A 156 -10.05 -9.75 9.49
C GLN A 156 -8.97 -10.77 9.84
N GLU A 157 -8.88 -11.89 9.10
CA GLU A 157 -7.78 -12.85 9.24
C GLU A 157 -6.46 -12.23 8.80
N LEU A 158 -6.44 -11.56 7.65
CA LEU A 158 -5.27 -10.81 7.18
C LEU A 158 -4.82 -9.78 8.23
N TRP A 159 -5.77 -9.00 8.76
CA TRP A 159 -5.48 -8.04 9.82
C TRP A 159 -4.84 -8.70 11.04
N ARG A 160 -5.45 -9.77 11.55
CA ARG A 160 -5.01 -10.43 12.78
C ARG A 160 -3.65 -11.11 12.62
N ASN A 161 -3.40 -11.74 11.48
CA ASN A 161 -2.25 -12.62 11.29
C ASN A 161 -1.05 -11.90 10.68
N GLU A 162 -1.26 -10.90 9.81
CA GLU A 162 -0.17 -10.20 9.13
C GLU A 162 0.02 -8.77 9.61
N ILE A 163 -1.06 -7.99 9.70
CA ILE A 163 -0.98 -6.54 9.89
C ILE A 163 -0.75 -6.18 11.36
N LEU A 164 -1.63 -6.66 12.26
CA LEU A 164 -1.62 -6.33 13.68
C LEU A 164 -0.31 -6.67 14.41
N PRO A 165 0.32 -7.85 14.17
CA PRO A 165 1.59 -8.17 14.81
C PRO A 165 2.68 -7.17 14.43
N ARG A 166 2.71 -6.73 13.16
CA ARG A 166 3.69 -5.78 12.64
C ARG A 166 3.44 -4.36 13.15
N THR A 167 2.20 -3.93 13.22
CA THR A 167 1.84 -2.64 13.86
C THR A 167 2.33 -2.59 15.31
N THR A 168 2.14 -3.68 16.07
CA THR A 168 2.55 -3.75 17.47
C THR A 168 4.07 -3.66 17.63
N ILE A 169 4.83 -4.36 16.79
CA ILE A 169 6.29 -4.32 16.77
C ILE A 169 6.79 -2.90 16.47
N LEU A 170 6.20 -2.23 15.46
CA LEU A 170 6.56 -0.87 15.10
C LEU A 170 6.31 0.12 16.25
N MET A 171 5.15 0.02 16.91
CA MET A 171 4.85 0.85 18.09
C MET A 171 5.85 0.62 19.24
N GLN A 172 6.24 -0.64 19.48
CA GLN A 172 7.25 -0.97 20.48
C GLN A 172 8.62 -0.37 20.12
N GLN A 173 9.05 -0.50 18.86
CA GLN A 173 10.33 0.06 18.41
C GLN A 173 10.38 1.59 18.52
N THR A 174 9.28 2.29 18.24
CA THR A 174 9.20 3.75 18.45
C THR A 174 9.24 4.15 19.93
N SER A 175 8.72 3.31 20.84
CA SER A 175 8.75 3.59 22.28
C SER A 175 10.11 3.37 22.96
N VAL A 176 11.04 2.68 22.28
CA VAL A 176 12.40 2.41 22.79
C VAL A 176 13.40 3.50 22.36
N ILE A 177 13.00 4.40 21.46
CA ILE A 177 13.77 5.60 21.12
C ILE A 177 13.39 6.72 22.09
N HIS A 178 13.93 6.67 23.31
CA HIS A 178 13.90 7.76 24.29
C HIS A 178 15.27 7.94 24.95
#